data_AF-A0AAN7CDG0-F1
#
_entry.id   AF-A0AAN7CDG0-F1
#
_cell.length_a   1.000
_cell.length_b   1.000
_cell.length_c   1.000
_cell.angle_alpha   90.00
_cell.angle_beta   90.00
_cell.angle_gamma   90.00
#
_symmetry.space_group_name_H-M   'P 1'
#
loop_
_entity.id
_entity.type
_entity.pdbx_description
1 polymer ?
#
loop_
_entity_poly.entity_id
_entity_poly.type
_entity_poly.pdbx_seq_one_letter_code
_entity_poly.pdbx_strand_id
1 'polypeptide(L)'
;MGYTLVFRAMAFDDFREHVAANPVVAAFRDAGGGEPTQQVADTVASAALNMGVEVGSTGHSVAGGEWFREEIFEGLLGGLLGTELADHLLSRALEDTVWNDYPMVGWVLNAELHEGLAKVGDYQASHLDEDEAEVVEEVLTALRAAAEMGLDLVTVYG
;
A
#
# COMPACT_ATOMS: atom_id res chain seq x y z
N MET A 1 8.62 18.44 4.83
CA MET A 1 8.72 17.02 4.42
C MET A 1 7.36 16.42 4.67
N GLY A 2 6.72 15.85 3.66
CA GLY A 2 5.43 15.17 3.78
C GLY A 2 5.62 13.67 3.97
N TYR A 3 4.52 12.92 3.93
CA TYR A 3 4.51 11.46 3.87
C TYR A 3 4.20 11.01 2.45
N THR A 4 4.77 9.88 2.04
CA THR A 4 4.65 9.33 0.70
C THR A 4 4.13 7.89 0.79
N LEU A 5 3.24 7.54 -0.12
CA LEU A 5 2.83 6.17 -0.40
C LEU A 5 3.50 5.73 -1.71
N VAL A 6 4.44 4.79 -1.62
CA VAL A 6 5.18 4.24 -2.77
C VAL A 6 4.54 2.93 -3.19
N PHE A 7 4.37 2.72 -4.50
CA PHE A 7 3.77 1.53 -5.08
C PHE A 7 4.83 0.67 -5.79
N ARG A 8 4.95 -0.59 -5.38
CA ARG A 8 5.91 -1.56 -5.92
C ARG A 8 5.19 -2.79 -6.47
N ALA A 9 5.37 -3.06 -7.76
CA ALA A 9 4.86 -4.28 -8.39
C ALA A 9 5.87 -5.42 -8.24
N MET A 10 5.44 -6.55 -7.67
CA MET A 10 6.25 -7.75 -7.47
C MET A 10 5.39 -9.00 -7.25
N ALA A 11 6.00 -10.18 -7.25
CA ALA A 11 5.36 -11.38 -6.74
C ALA A 11 5.32 -11.29 -5.20
N PHE A 12 4.13 -11.28 -4.61
CA PHE A 12 3.96 -11.11 -3.17
C PHE A 12 4.55 -12.28 -2.38
N ASP A 13 4.46 -13.50 -2.91
CA ASP A 13 5.06 -14.68 -2.25
C ASP A 13 6.58 -14.55 -2.12
N ASP A 14 7.28 -14.05 -3.16
CA ASP A 14 8.73 -13.82 -3.10
C ASP A 14 9.08 -12.76 -2.05
N PHE A 15 8.29 -11.69 -1.98
CA PHE A 15 8.44 -10.64 -0.97
C PHE A 15 8.22 -11.16 0.44
N ARG A 16 7.11 -11.88 0.66
CA ARG A 16 6.76 -12.47 1.94
C ARG A 16 7.81 -13.46 2.41
N GLU A 17 8.30 -14.33 1.52
CA GLU A 17 9.38 -15.27 1.83
C GLU A 17 10.68 -14.55 2.21
N HIS A 18 11.03 -13.47 1.49
CA HIS A 18 12.20 -12.66 1.81
C HIS A 18 12.09 -12.01 3.20
N VAL A 19 10.93 -11.41 3.51
CA VAL A 19 10.65 -10.78 4.80
C VAL A 19 10.66 -11.82 5.93
N ALA A 20 10.00 -12.96 5.75
CA ALA A 20 9.93 -14.04 6.73
C ALA A 20 11.29 -14.67 7.03
N ALA A 21 12.21 -14.67 6.06
CA ALA A 21 13.58 -15.16 6.24
C ALA A 21 14.48 -14.19 7.00
N ASN A 22 14.07 -12.93 7.19
CA ASN A 22 14.86 -11.95 7.92
C ASN A 22 14.87 -12.30 9.43
N PRO A 23 16.06 -12.42 10.07
CA PRO A 23 16.15 -12.81 11.48
C PRO A 23 15.41 -11.89 12.45
N VAL A 24 15.31 -10.58 12.15
CA VAL A 24 14.62 -9.60 12.99
C VAL A 24 13.11 -9.85 12.94
N VAL A 25 12.57 -10.05 11.74
CA VAL A 25 11.14 -10.30 11.53
C VAL A 25 10.74 -11.68 12.06
N ALA A 26 11.56 -12.70 11.80
CA ALA A 26 11.33 -14.05 12.33
C ALA A 26 11.29 -14.05 13.87
N ALA A 27 12.23 -13.37 14.53
CA ALA A 27 12.23 -13.25 15.99
C ALA A 27 11.01 -12.49 16.53
N PHE A 28 10.55 -11.46 15.82
CA PHE A 28 9.33 -10.73 16.16
C PHE A 28 8.09 -11.62 16.08
N ARG A 29 7.94 -12.36 14.97
CA ARG A 29 6.85 -13.32 14.76
C ARG A 29 6.86 -14.41 15.83
N ASP A 30 8.03 -15.00 16.11
CA ASP A 30 8.19 -16.06 17.11
C ASP A 30 7.87 -15.58 18.54
N ALA A 31 7.94 -14.27 18.80
CA ALA A 31 7.53 -13.64 20.05
C ALA A 31 6.02 -13.36 20.16
N GLY A 32 5.24 -13.68 19.11
CA GLY A 32 3.78 -13.54 19.06
C GLY A 32 3.26 -12.34 18.27
N GLY A 33 4.13 -11.59 17.59
CA GLY A 33 3.73 -10.48 16.72
C GLY A 33 3.08 -9.30 17.44
N GLY A 34 2.24 -8.54 16.71
CA GLY A 34 1.55 -7.35 17.19
C GLY A 34 2.05 -6.05 16.53
N GLU A 35 2.13 -4.97 17.30
CA GLU A 35 2.67 -3.71 16.79
C GLU A 35 4.19 -3.84 16.56
N PRO A 36 4.69 -3.57 15.34
CA PRO A 36 6.10 -3.74 15.04
C PRO A 36 6.95 -2.69 15.76
N THR A 37 8.12 -3.10 16.24
CA THR A 37 9.16 -2.13 16.61
C THR A 37 9.64 -1.37 15.37
N GLN A 38 10.21 -0.17 15.53
CA GLN A 38 10.80 0.59 14.42
C GLN A 38 11.76 -0.26 13.57
N GLN A 39 12.58 -1.10 14.22
CA GLN A 39 13.53 -1.95 13.52
C GLN A 39 12.84 -2.98 12.61
N VAL A 40 11.71 -3.55 13.05
CA VAL A 40 10.90 -4.46 12.25
C VAL A 40 10.25 -3.70 11.09
N ALA A 41 9.62 -2.56 11.37
CA ALA A 41 8.96 -1.73 10.36
C ALA A 41 9.93 -1.28 9.26
N ASP A 42 11.09 -0.73 9.63
CA ASP A 42 12.14 -0.31 8.71
C ASP A 42 12.68 -1.48 7.87
N THR A 43 12.80 -2.66 8.47
CA THR A 43 13.27 -3.86 7.78
C THR A 43 12.29 -4.30 6.69
N VAL A 44 10.99 -4.36 7.02
CA VAL A 44 9.94 -4.74 6.06
C VAL A 44 9.80 -3.68 4.96
N ALA A 45 9.71 -2.41 5.34
CA ALA A 45 9.62 -1.29 4.40
C ALA A 45 10.84 -1.24 3.46
N SER A 46 12.06 -1.41 4.00
CA SER A 46 13.27 -1.46 3.18
C SER A 46 13.28 -2.65 2.23
N ALA A 47 12.78 -3.82 2.64
CA ALA A 47 12.64 -4.95 1.73
C ALA A 47 11.68 -4.62 0.58
N ALA A 48 10.51 -4.06 0.87
CA ALA A 48 9.53 -3.67 -0.14
C ALA A 48 10.09 -2.64 -1.12
N LEU A 49 10.76 -1.59 -0.63
CA LEU A 49 11.35 -0.54 -1.48
C LEU A 49 12.50 -1.03 -2.36
N ASN A 50 13.24 -2.05 -1.93
CA ASN A 50 14.37 -2.60 -2.69
C ASN A 50 13.99 -3.77 -3.61
N MET A 51 12.76 -4.28 -3.50
CA MET A 51 12.23 -5.38 -4.32
C MET A 51 11.25 -4.88 -5.38
N GLY A 52 11.05 -5.68 -6.43
CA GLY A 52 10.10 -5.35 -7.50
C GLY A 52 10.46 -4.12 -8.32
N VAL A 53 9.45 -3.58 -9.00
CA VAL A 53 9.54 -2.38 -9.84
C VAL A 53 8.65 -1.30 -9.25
N GLU A 54 9.15 -0.07 -9.15
CA GLU A 54 8.31 1.07 -8.80
C GLU A 54 7.32 1.36 -9.94
N VAL A 55 6.04 1.39 -9.60
CA VAL A 55 4.96 1.69 -10.55
C VAL A 55 4.26 3.01 -10.26
N GLY A 56 4.69 3.71 -9.22
CA GLY A 56 4.24 5.06 -8.90
C GLY A 56 4.49 5.43 -7.44
N SER A 57 4.11 6.65 -7.11
CA SER A 57 4.03 7.13 -5.74
C SER A 57 3.03 8.26 -5.67
N THR A 58 2.41 8.45 -4.51
CA THR A 58 1.60 9.63 -4.19
C THR A 58 1.89 10.07 -2.76
N GLY A 59 1.34 11.18 -2.27
CA GLY A 59 1.62 11.61 -0.90
C GLY A 59 0.82 12.79 -0.43
N HIS A 60 1.12 13.22 0.80
CA HIS A 60 0.49 14.38 1.41
C HIS A 60 1.45 15.13 2.34
N SER A 61 1.10 16.37 2.66
CA SER A 61 1.83 17.16 3.67
C SER A 61 1.63 16.59 5.09
N VAL A 62 2.49 16.94 6.05
CA VAL A 62 2.36 16.48 7.45
C VAL A 62 0.96 16.74 8.05
N ALA A 63 0.33 17.87 7.70
CA ALA A 63 -0.99 18.23 8.19
C ALA A 63 -2.14 17.52 7.45
N GLY A 64 -1.88 16.92 6.29
CA GLY A 64 -2.88 16.29 5.43
C GLY A 64 -3.13 14.80 5.69
N GLY A 65 -2.56 14.21 6.74
CA GLY A 65 -2.65 12.76 6.96
C GLY A 65 -4.03 12.24 7.34
N GLU A 66 -4.88 13.07 7.96
CA GLU A 66 -6.28 12.74 8.23
C GLU A 66 -7.08 12.73 6.93
N TRP A 67 -7.02 13.83 6.15
CA TRP A 67 -7.62 13.90 4.82
C TRP A 67 -7.19 12.76 3.90
N PHE A 68 -5.89 12.47 3.82
CA PHE A 68 -5.38 11.42 2.95
C PHE A 68 -5.93 10.04 3.32
N ARG A 69 -6.01 9.71 4.62
CA ARG A 69 -6.50 8.39 5.05
C ARG A 69 -8.02 8.30 5.01
N GLU A 70 -8.71 9.28 5.56
CA GLU A 70 -10.16 9.23 5.78
C GLU A 70 -10.95 9.68 4.55
N GLU A 71 -10.59 10.81 3.94
CA GLU A 71 -11.35 11.36 2.80
C GLU A 71 -10.96 10.65 1.50
N ILE A 72 -9.65 10.43 1.27
CA ILE A 72 -9.18 9.79 0.02
C ILE A 72 -9.28 8.27 0.08
N PHE A 73 -8.61 7.61 1.04
CA PHE A 73 -8.53 6.15 1.04
C PHE A 73 -9.83 5.49 1.54
N GLU A 74 -10.34 5.88 2.70
CA GLU A 74 -11.60 5.32 3.22
C GLU A 74 -12.82 5.82 2.43
N GLY A 75 -12.82 7.10 2.05
CA GLY A 75 -13.90 7.75 1.31
C GLY A 75 -13.91 7.45 -0.19
N LEU A 76 -13.12 8.20 -0.96
CA LEU A 76 -13.16 8.16 -2.43
C LEU A 76 -12.71 6.81 -3.00
N LEU A 77 -11.49 6.37 -2.68
CA LEU A 77 -10.94 5.09 -3.14
C LEU A 77 -11.70 3.91 -2.55
N GLY A 78 -12.15 3.99 -1.30
CA GLY A 78 -13.01 3.00 -0.67
C GLY A 78 -14.34 2.85 -1.41
N GLY A 79 -14.94 3.95 -1.87
CA GLY A 79 -16.13 3.94 -2.72
C GLY A 79 -15.88 3.36 -4.12
N LEU A 80 -14.70 3.57 -4.70
CA LEU A 80 -14.35 3.14 -6.06
C LEU A 80 -13.87 1.69 -6.15
N LEU A 81 -12.96 1.29 -5.28
CA LEU A 81 -12.29 -0.02 -5.27
C LEU A 81 -12.97 -1.00 -4.31
N GLY A 82 -13.67 -0.48 -3.31
CA GLY A 82 -14.12 -1.19 -2.11
C GLY A 82 -13.21 -0.87 -0.93
N THR A 83 -13.83 -0.61 0.23
CA THR A 83 -13.14 -0.19 1.47
C THR A 83 -11.99 -1.11 1.87
N GLU A 84 -12.18 -2.42 1.77
CA GLU A 84 -11.14 -3.41 2.14
C GLU A 84 -9.88 -3.30 1.26
N LEU A 85 -10.03 -3.13 -0.06
CA LEU A 85 -8.88 -2.99 -0.96
C LEU A 85 -8.14 -1.68 -0.70
N ALA A 86 -8.88 -0.58 -0.48
CA ALA A 86 -8.27 0.70 -0.17
C ALA A 86 -7.51 0.67 1.17
N ASP A 87 -8.07 0.06 2.20
CA ASP A 87 -7.40 -0.16 3.50
C ASP A 87 -6.13 -1.01 3.34
N HIS A 88 -6.22 -2.11 2.59
CA HIS A 88 -5.08 -2.99 2.29
C HIS A 88 -3.92 -2.28 1.59
N LEU A 89 -4.16 -1.19 0.85
CA LEU A 89 -3.12 -0.37 0.23
C LEU A 89 -2.36 0.51 1.24
N LEU A 90 -2.94 0.81 2.41
CA LEU A 90 -2.26 1.59 3.45
C LEU A 90 -1.60 0.67 4.47
N SER A 91 -2.32 -0.35 4.91
CA SER A 91 -1.87 -1.26 5.94
C SER A 91 -2.53 -2.61 5.78
N ARG A 92 -1.72 -3.64 5.54
CA ARG A 92 -2.17 -5.03 5.62
C ARG A 92 -1.18 -5.84 6.40
N ALA A 93 -1.70 -6.67 7.31
CA ALA A 93 -0.88 -7.50 8.18
C ALA A 93 0.07 -8.38 7.35
N LEU A 94 1.32 -8.50 7.82
CA LEU A 94 2.36 -9.31 7.20
C LEU A 94 3.23 -9.89 8.31
N GLU A 95 3.41 -11.21 8.35
CA GLU A 95 4.21 -11.88 9.41
C GLU A 95 3.79 -11.46 10.84
N ASP A 96 2.48 -11.51 11.11
CA ASP A 96 1.83 -11.16 12.39
C ASP A 96 1.99 -9.69 12.83
N THR A 97 2.29 -8.77 11.91
CA THR A 97 2.29 -7.33 12.18
C THR A 97 0.89 -6.72 12.24
N VAL A 98 0.74 -5.70 13.08
CA VAL A 98 -0.38 -4.76 13.14
C VAL A 98 0.19 -3.35 13.02
N TRP A 99 -0.05 -2.68 11.90
CA TRP A 99 0.53 -1.37 11.61
C TRP A 99 -0.28 -0.26 12.29
N ASN A 100 0.35 0.47 13.22
CA ASN A 100 -0.26 1.62 13.90
C ASN A 100 0.55 2.92 13.73
N ASP A 101 1.78 2.83 13.22
CA ASP A 101 2.69 3.96 13.03
C ASP A 101 3.58 3.76 11.78
N TYR A 102 4.22 4.83 11.33
CA TYR A 102 5.04 4.85 10.11
C TYR A 102 6.44 4.23 10.32
N PRO A 103 7.02 3.59 9.29
CA PRO A 103 6.40 3.29 8.01
C PRO A 103 5.41 2.12 8.13
N MET A 104 4.29 2.22 7.41
CA MET A 104 3.31 1.16 7.26
C MET A 104 3.50 0.45 5.91
N VAL A 105 3.14 -0.82 5.86
CA VAL A 105 3.22 -1.63 4.63
C VAL A 105 1.84 -2.20 4.33
N GLY A 106 1.38 -1.93 3.10
CA GLY A 106 0.17 -2.50 2.53
C GLY A 106 0.50 -3.47 1.41
N TRP A 107 -0.46 -4.30 1.04
CA TRP A 107 -0.34 -5.17 -0.13
C TRP A 107 -1.70 -5.67 -0.61
N VAL A 108 -1.80 -5.84 -1.92
CA VAL A 108 -2.98 -6.38 -2.62
C VAL A 108 -2.53 -7.37 -3.69
N LEU A 109 -3.21 -8.50 -3.75
CA LEU A 109 -2.95 -9.56 -4.71
C LEU A 109 -3.45 -9.15 -6.10
N ASN A 110 -2.84 -9.69 -7.15
CA ASN A 110 -3.24 -9.44 -8.52
C ASN A 110 -4.73 -9.75 -8.78
N ALA A 111 -5.26 -10.79 -8.14
CA ALA A 111 -6.70 -11.11 -8.21
C ALA A 111 -7.56 -9.99 -7.59
N GLU A 112 -7.18 -9.49 -6.40
CA GLU A 112 -7.89 -8.40 -5.72
C GLU A 112 -7.80 -7.10 -6.54
N LEU A 113 -6.65 -6.82 -7.16
CA LEU A 113 -6.46 -5.69 -8.08
C LEU A 113 -7.46 -5.74 -9.23
N HIS A 114 -7.59 -6.89 -9.90
CA HIS A 114 -8.53 -7.05 -11.00
C HIS A 114 -9.99 -6.88 -10.55
N GLU A 115 -10.36 -7.42 -9.39
CA GLU A 115 -11.70 -7.24 -8.81
C GLU A 115 -11.99 -5.77 -8.48
N GLY A 116 -11.02 -5.06 -7.90
CA GLY A 116 -11.13 -3.63 -7.61
C GLY A 116 -11.26 -2.79 -8.87
N LEU A 117 -10.35 -2.97 -9.83
CA LEU A 117 -10.33 -2.22 -11.09
C LEU A 117 -11.59 -2.46 -11.94
N ALA A 118 -12.17 -3.66 -11.87
CA ALA A 118 -13.45 -3.94 -12.53
C ALA A 118 -14.62 -3.08 -12.00
N LYS A 119 -14.58 -2.67 -10.73
CA LYS A 119 -15.59 -1.77 -10.14
C LYS A 119 -15.38 -0.31 -10.57
N VAL A 120 -14.13 0.09 -10.71
CA VAL A 120 -13.74 1.45 -11.15
C VAL A 120 -14.25 1.73 -12.57
N GLY A 121 -14.15 0.75 -13.47
CA GLY A 121 -14.55 0.92 -14.87
C GLY A 121 -13.83 2.10 -15.54
N ASP A 122 -14.59 2.94 -16.25
CA ASP A 122 -14.09 4.11 -16.99
C ASP A 122 -14.06 5.40 -16.14
N TYR A 123 -13.91 5.28 -14.81
CA TYR A 123 -13.88 6.43 -13.90
C TYR A 123 -12.88 7.50 -14.33
N GLN A 124 -13.30 8.77 -14.23
CA GLN A 124 -12.48 9.96 -14.46
C GLN A 124 -12.60 10.92 -13.27
N ALA A 125 -11.47 11.43 -12.80
CA ALA A 125 -11.38 12.32 -11.63
C ALA A 125 -11.77 13.78 -11.93
N SER A 126 -12.34 14.08 -13.10
CA SER A 126 -12.62 15.46 -13.55
C SER A 126 -13.63 16.26 -12.71
N HIS A 127 -14.26 15.62 -11.72
CA HIS A 127 -15.21 16.24 -10.79
C HIS A 127 -14.62 16.49 -9.40
N LEU A 128 -13.43 15.96 -9.13
CA LEU A 128 -12.67 16.17 -7.91
C LEU A 128 -11.89 17.49 -7.99
N ASP A 129 -11.41 17.97 -6.85
CA ASP A 129 -10.42 19.05 -6.86
C ASP A 129 -9.05 18.55 -7.33
N GLU A 130 -8.11 19.48 -7.54
CA GLU A 130 -6.80 19.19 -8.14
C GLU A 130 -5.98 18.20 -7.27
N ASP A 131 -5.99 18.38 -5.96
CA ASP A 131 -5.21 17.56 -5.03
C ASP A 131 -5.82 16.15 -4.91
N GLU A 132 -7.16 16.06 -4.79
CA GLU A 132 -7.89 14.79 -4.78
C GLU A 132 -7.70 14.02 -6.09
N ALA A 133 -7.82 14.71 -7.23
CA ALA A 133 -7.67 14.10 -8.55
C ALA A 133 -6.27 13.55 -8.75
N GLU A 134 -5.23 14.30 -8.38
CA GLU A 134 -3.84 13.87 -8.46
C GLU A 134 -3.63 12.54 -7.71
N VAL A 135 -4.01 12.47 -6.44
CA VAL A 135 -3.84 11.27 -5.61
C VAL A 135 -4.60 10.08 -6.19
N VAL A 136 -5.87 10.27 -6.55
CA VAL A 136 -6.72 9.19 -7.08
C VAL A 136 -6.18 8.69 -8.43
N GLU A 137 -5.75 9.58 -9.31
CA GLU A 137 -5.19 9.21 -10.61
C GLU A 137 -3.86 8.47 -10.47
N GLU A 138 -2.97 8.90 -9.57
CA GLU A 138 -1.70 8.22 -9.28
C GLU A 138 -1.95 6.80 -8.73
N VAL A 139 -2.87 6.65 -7.77
CA VAL A 139 -3.25 5.34 -7.23
C VAL A 139 -3.79 4.44 -8.33
N LEU A 140 -4.79 4.89 -9.10
CA LEU A 140 -5.39 4.08 -10.16
C LEU A 140 -4.38 3.72 -11.25
N THR A 141 -3.44 4.62 -11.55
CA THR A 141 -2.35 4.37 -12.51
C THR A 141 -1.42 3.26 -12.00
N ALA A 142 -1.00 3.32 -10.74
CA ALA A 142 -0.14 2.31 -10.13
C ALA A 142 -0.83 0.93 -10.07
N LEU A 143 -2.12 0.88 -9.70
CA LEU A 143 -2.90 -0.36 -9.68
C LEU A 143 -3.00 -0.99 -11.08
N ARG A 144 -3.30 -0.18 -12.11
CA ARG A 144 -3.37 -0.63 -13.49
C ARG A 144 -2.02 -1.14 -13.99
N ALA A 145 -0.93 -0.45 -13.69
CA ALA A 145 0.41 -0.87 -14.06
C ALA A 145 0.77 -2.24 -13.46
N ALA A 146 0.51 -2.46 -12.16
CA ALA A 146 0.74 -3.76 -11.52
C ALA A 146 -0.14 -4.87 -12.14
N ALA A 147 -1.40 -4.58 -12.41
CA ALA A 147 -2.33 -5.50 -13.06
C ALA A 147 -1.89 -5.89 -14.49
N GLU A 148 -1.45 -4.91 -15.30
CA GLU A 148 -0.92 -5.14 -16.66
C GLU A 148 0.35 -6.01 -16.66
N MET A 149 1.18 -5.87 -15.62
CA MET A 149 2.35 -6.71 -15.42
C MET A 149 2.01 -8.13 -14.93
N GLY A 150 0.76 -8.38 -14.50
CA GLY A 150 0.35 -9.63 -13.89
C GLY A 150 1.00 -9.88 -12.52
N LEU A 151 1.32 -8.80 -11.80
CA LEU A 151 1.98 -8.84 -10.50
C LEU A 151 1.05 -8.37 -9.38
N ASP A 152 1.43 -8.68 -8.15
CA ASP A 152 0.83 -8.12 -6.95
C ASP A 152 1.39 -6.72 -6.70
N LEU A 153 0.72 -5.96 -5.84
CA LEU A 153 1.17 -4.64 -5.44
C LEU A 153 1.48 -4.62 -3.95
N VAL A 154 2.69 -4.18 -3.61
CA VAL A 154 3.14 -3.90 -2.24
C VAL A 154 3.34 -2.39 -2.12
N THR A 155 2.88 -1.82 -1.03
CA THR A 155 2.97 -0.38 -0.77
C THR A 155 3.77 -0.10 0.49
N VAL A 156 4.44 1.05 0.50
CA VAL A 156 5.12 1.58 1.68
C VAL A 156 4.64 3.00 1.92
N TYR A 157 4.05 3.24 3.09
CA TYR A 157 3.56 4.54 3.49
C TYR A 157 4.44 5.07 4.63
N GLY A 158 5.13 6.20 4.43
CA GLY A 158 6.03 6.78 5.42
C GLY A 158 6.72 8.06 4.98
#